data_AF-R7LPA4-F1
#
_entry.id   AF-R7LPA4-F1
#
_cell.length_a   1.000
_cell.length_b   1.000
_cell.length_c   1.000
_cell.angle_alpha   90.00
_cell.angle_beta   90.00
_cell.angle_gamma   90.00
#
_symmetry.space_group_name_H-M   'P 1'
#
loop_
_entity.id
_entity.type
_entity.pdbx_description
1 polymer ?
#
loop_
_entity_poly.entity_id
_entity_poly.type
_entity_poly.pdbx_seq_one_letter_code
_entity_poly.pdbx_strand_id
1 'polypeptide(L)'
;MQYITKLDINKLEKYKKSLITKDVILTDERLYEHILLFHGNEYKELRPHIKSIIDDPDYIIEDNRHEDTMIYLKQMPDIEKNGRVVIKLALGQDKEHSKNSIITMMKLNNRTWKQTLKNRGKIIWNNKKKN
;
A
#
# COMPACT_ATOMS: atom_id res chain seq x y z
N MET A 1 -11.00 -14.43 -0.13
CA MET A 1 -10.28 -13.44 0.72
C MET A 1 -8.93 -14.00 1.10
N GLN A 2 -7.86 -13.24 0.89
CA GLN A 2 -6.47 -13.68 1.13
C GLN A 2 -5.81 -12.81 2.20
N TYR A 3 -5.18 -13.44 3.19
CA TYR A 3 -4.28 -12.74 4.12
C TYR A 3 -2.93 -12.47 3.46
N ILE A 4 -2.41 -11.26 3.64
CA ILE A 4 -1.16 -10.82 3.02
C ILE A 4 -0.05 -10.64 4.06
N THR A 5 -0.27 -9.76 5.03
CA THR A 5 0.70 -9.44 6.10
C THR A 5 0.07 -8.60 7.22
N LYS A 6 0.89 -8.09 8.14
CA LYS A 6 0.51 -7.13 9.19
C LYS A 6 1.19 -5.78 9.00
N LEU A 7 0.44 -4.70 9.20
CA LEU A 7 0.97 -3.34 9.25
C LEU A 7 1.88 -3.13 10.47
N ASP A 8 3.03 -2.50 10.25
CA ASP A 8 3.83 -1.93 11.34
C ASP A 8 3.21 -0.60 11.77
N ILE A 9 2.47 -0.64 12.87
CA ILE A 9 1.77 0.52 13.42
C ILE A 9 2.68 1.68 13.80
N ASN A 10 3.98 1.44 14.00
CA ASN A 10 4.92 2.52 14.34
C ASN A 10 5.22 3.40 13.13
N LYS A 11 4.98 2.90 11.91
CA LYS A 11 5.15 3.66 10.65
C LYS A 11 3.91 4.49 10.27
N LEU A 12 2.85 4.49 11.09
CA LEU A 12 1.54 5.05 10.75
C LEU A 12 1.12 6.30 11.56
N GLU A 13 2.08 6.98 12.21
CA GLU A 13 1.89 8.25 12.93
C GLU A 13 0.58 8.29 13.76
N LYS A 14 -0.38 9.16 13.38
CA LYS A 14 -1.65 9.41 14.07
C LYS A 14 -2.62 8.23 14.03
N TYR A 15 -2.50 7.34 13.04
CA TYR A 15 -3.43 6.23 12.83
C TYR A 15 -3.19 5.04 13.78
N LYS A 16 -2.02 4.98 14.42
CA LYS A 16 -1.62 3.88 15.31
C LYS A 16 -2.67 3.52 16.36
N LYS A 17 -3.36 4.52 16.93
CA LYS A 17 -4.34 4.32 18.01
C LYS A 17 -5.75 4.00 17.51
N SER A 18 -6.04 4.28 16.23
CA SER A 18 -7.38 4.18 15.67
C SER A 18 -7.59 2.89 14.86
N LEU A 19 -6.54 2.15 14.55
CA LEU A 19 -6.63 0.88 13.81
C LEU A 19 -7.41 -0.18 14.59
N ILE A 20 -8.41 -0.78 13.93
CA ILE A 20 -9.15 -1.95 14.44
C ILE A 20 -8.27 -3.20 14.41
N THR A 21 -7.45 -3.33 13.37
CA THR A 21 -6.55 -4.47 13.18
C THR A 21 -5.27 -4.06 12.48
N LYS A 22 -4.25 -4.89 12.60
CA LYS A 22 -3.00 -4.78 11.84
C LYS A 22 -3.04 -5.61 10.57
N ASP A 23 -3.97 -6.56 10.46
CA ASP A 23 -3.99 -7.48 9.32
C ASP A 23 -4.35 -6.74 8.03
N VAL A 24 -3.62 -7.07 6.97
CA VAL A 24 -3.88 -6.63 5.60
C VAL A 24 -4.37 -7.81 4.80
N ILE A 25 -5.50 -7.62 4.12
CA ILE A 25 -6.11 -8.61 3.24
C ILE A 25 -6.20 -8.10 1.80
N LEU A 26 -6.37 -9.04 0.88
CA LEU A 26 -6.85 -8.80 -0.46
C LEU A 26 -8.17 -9.56 -0.65
N THR A 27 -9.24 -8.85 -0.98
CA THR A 27 -10.56 -9.46 -1.24
C THR A 27 -10.61 -10.04 -2.65
N ASP A 28 -11.48 -11.02 -2.86
CA ASP A 28 -11.63 -11.65 -4.17
C ASP A 28 -12.25 -10.65 -5.17
N GLU A 29 -13.24 -9.87 -4.72
CA GLU A 29 -13.79 -8.73 -5.48
C GLU A 29 -12.67 -7.79 -5.97
N ARG A 30 -11.79 -7.31 -5.08
CA ARG A 30 -10.68 -6.44 -5.49
C ARG A 30 -9.69 -7.12 -6.42
N LEU A 31 -9.39 -8.39 -6.19
CA LEU A 31 -8.49 -9.15 -7.04
C LEU A 31 -9.07 -9.32 -8.46
N TYR A 32 -10.29 -9.86 -8.57
CA TYR A 32 -10.89 -10.25 -9.84
C TYR A 32 -11.56 -9.10 -10.58
N GLU A 33 -12.23 -8.18 -9.89
CA GLU A 33 -13.02 -7.11 -10.52
C GLU A 33 -12.23 -5.82 -10.72
N HIS A 34 -11.01 -5.72 -10.18
CA HIS A 34 -10.19 -4.53 -10.35
C HIS A 34 -8.74 -4.86 -10.75
N ILE A 35 -8.00 -5.57 -9.90
CA ILE A 35 -6.56 -5.75 -10.10
C ILE A 35 -6.27 -6.61 -11.34
N LEU A 36 -6.95 -7.75 -11.52
CA LEU A 36 -6.71 -8.61 -12.68
C LEU A 36 -7.26 -8.01 -13.98
N LEU A 37 -8.37 -7.27 -13.93
CA LEU A 37 -8.95 -6.62 -15.11
C LEU A 37 -8.10 -5.45 -15.62
N PHE A 38 -7.61 -4.58 -14.74
CA PHE A 38 -6.89 -3.36 -15.13
C PHE A 38 -5.36 -3.48 -15.02
N HIS A 39 -4.86 -4.37 -14.17
CA HIS A 39 -3.44 -4.49 -13.81
C HIS A 39 -2.92 -5.94 -13.83
N GLY A 40 -3.56 -6.85 -14.57
CA GLY A 40 -3.27 -8.29 -14.49
C GLY A 40 -1.81 -8.68 -14.76
N ASN A 41 -1.16 -8.04 -15.74
CA ASN A 41 0.27 -8.28 -16.01
C ASN A 41 1.17 -7.76 -14.87
N GLU A 42 0.87 -6.57 -14.36
CA GLU A 42 1.62 -5.99 -13.25
C GLU A 42 1.43 -6.80 -11.95
N TYR A 43 0.23 -7.33 -11.74
CA TYR A 43 -0.07 -8.20 -10.61
C TYR A 43 0.80 -9.47 -10.64
N LYS A 44 0.93 -10.15 -11.79
CA LYS A 44 1.76 -11.36 -11.90
C LYS A 44 3.20 -11.10 -11.44
N GLU A 45 3.76 -9.96 -11.82
CA GLU A 45 5.13 -9.59 -11.48
C GLU A 45 5.28 -9.08 -10.03
N LEU A 46 4.32 -8.29 -9.53
CA LEU A 46 4.42 -7.69 -8.19
C LEU A 46 3.88 -8.58 -7.07
N ARG A 47 3.04 -9.58 -7.36
CA ARG A 47 2.44 -10.47 -6.36
C ARG A 47 3.46 -11.06 -5.38
N PRO A 48 4.63 -11.57 -5.81
CA PRO A 48 5.66 -12.07 -4.89
C PRO A 48 6.21 -11.01 -3.93
N HIS A 49 6.11 -9.74 -4.30
CA HIS A 49 6.72 -8.62 -3.58
C HIS A 49 5.72 -7.82 -2.72
N ILE A 50 4.41 -8.06 -2.82
CA ILE A 50 3.38 -7.31 -2.05
C ILE A 50 3.73 -7.26 -0.58
N LYS A 51 4.02 -8.42 0.02
CA LYS A 51 4.39 -8.51 1.44
C LYS A 51 5.60 -7.66 1.76
N SER A 52 6.64 -7.71 0.92
CA SER A 52 7.84 -6.89 1.12
C SER A 52 7.58 -5.38 1.00
N ILE A 53 6.70 -4.95 0.08
CA ILE A 53 6.32 -3.53 -0.06
C ILE A 53 5.66 -3.02 1.23
N ILE A 54 4.84 -3.85 1.87
CA ILE A 54 4.08 -3.46 3.06
C ILE A 54 4.95 -3.55 4.32
N ASP A 55 5.75 -4.61 4.45
CA ASP A 55 6.57 -4.85 5.64
C ASP A 55 7.76 -3.89 5.71
N ASP A 56 8.38 -3.62 4.57
CA ASP A 56 9.59 -2.80 4.45
C ASP A 56 9.46 -1.75 3.31
N PRO A 57 8.54 -0.78 3.44
CA PRO A 57 8.40 0.30 2.48
C PRO A 57 9.54 1.32 2.60
N ASP A 58 9.93 1.89 1.47
CA ASP A 58 10.77 3.09 1.46
C ASP A 58 9.98 4.32 1.89
N TYR A 59 8.72 4.41 1.45
CA TYR A 59 7.82 5.50 1.79
C TYR A 59 6.41 5.00 2.08
N ILE A 60 5.75 5.65 3.04
CA ILE A 60 4.30 5.59 3.22
C ILE A 60 3.76 7.01 3.08
N ILE A 61 2.73 7.16 2.25
CA ILE A 61 2.05 8.43 1.97
C ILE A 61 0.59 8.31 2.41
N GLU A 62 0.11 9.28 3.17
CA GLU A 62 -1.32 9.51 3.41
C GLU A 62 -1.93 10.12 2.14
N ASP A 63 -2.84 9.38 1.47
CA ASP A 63 -3.43 9.80 0.18
C ASP A 63 -4.33 11.03 0.38
N ASN A 64 -4.07 12.09 -0.36
CA ASN A 64 -4.82 13.35 -0.26
C ASN A 64 -6.18 13.32 -0.99
N ARG A 65 -6.49 12.22 -1.69
CA ARG A 65 -7.76 12.06 -2.44
C ARG A 65 -8.76 11.15 -1.73
N HIS A 66 -8.29 10.27 -0.87
CA HIS A 66 -9.09 9.25 -0.25
C HIS A 66 -8.74 9.17 1.23
N GLU A 67 -9.72 9.42 2.08
CA GLU A 67 -9.54 9.31 3.53
C GLU A 67 -9.12 7.90 3.93
N ASP A 68 -8.37 7.79 5.02
CA ASP A 68 -7.89 6.53 5.61
C ASP A 68 -7.16 5.62 4.62
N THR A 69 -6.58 6.21 3.56
CA THR A 69 -5.95 5.46 2.48
C THR A 69 -4.45 5.75 2.46
N MET A 70 -3.65 4.69 2.50
CA MET A 70 -2.21 4.76 2.55
C MET A 70 -1.61 4.22 1.25
N ILE A 71 -0.59 4.91 0.74
CA ILE A 71 0.18 4.49 -0.42
C ILE A 71 1.56 4.02 0.07
N TYR A 72 1.82 2.73 -0.09
CA TYR A 72 3.10 2.10 0.21
C TYR A 72 3.93 2.03 -1.04
N LEU A 73 5.19 2.46 -0.93
CA LEU A 73 6.13 2.55 -2.03
C LEU A 73 7.43 1.84 -1.67
N LYS A 74 7.92 1.00 -2.57
CA LYS A 74 9.22 0.33 -2.43
C LYS A 74 9.97 0.36 -3.77
N GLN A 75 11.21 0.82 -3.76
CA GLN A 75 12.13 0.69 -4.86
C GLN A 75 12.56 -0.76 -4.96
N MET A 76 12.62 -1.26 -6.19
CA MET A 76 12.96 -2.65 -6.43
C MET A 76 13.99 -2.69 -7.54
N PRO A 77 15.28 -2.46 -7.24
CA PRO A 77 16.33 -2.40 -8.27
C PRO A 77 16.48 -3.73 -9.03
N ASP A 78 16.10 -4.85 -8.41
CA ASP A 78 16.14 -6.19 -9.00
C ASP A 78 15.04 -6.43 -10.06
N ILE A 79 14.10 -5.50 -10.20
CA ILE A 79 13.10 -5.47 -11.28
C ILE A 79 13.11 -4.08 -11.95
N GLU A 80 12.79 -3.98 -13.23
CA GLU A 80 12.90 -2.68 -13.96
C GLU A 80 12.02 -1.54 -13.40
N LYS A 81 11.11 -1.80 -12.44
CA LYS A 81 10.13 -0.83 -11.96
C LYS A 81 9.92 -0.92 -10.45
N ASN A 82 9.60 0.21 -9.83
CA ASN A 82 9.31 0.30 -8.40
C ASN A 82 7.89 -0.20 -8.09
N GLY A 83 7.66 -0.74 -6.90
CA GLY A 83 6.35 -1.24 -6.46
C GLY A 83 5.53 -0.18 -5.74
N ARG A 84 4.21 -0.16 -6.02
CA ARG A 84 3.22 0.60 -5.28
C ARG A 84 2.05 -0.29 -4.86
N VAL A 85 1.66 -0.21 -3.60
CA VAL A 85 0.45 -0.83 -3.05
C VAL A 85 -0.39 0.24 -2.36
N VAL A 86 -1.70 0.24 -2.60
CA VAL A 86 -2.64 1.18 -1.96
C VAL A 86 -3.54 0.41 -1.00
N ILE A 87 -3.61 0.86 0.25
CA ILE A 87 -4.33 0.17 1.33
C ILE A 87 -5.36 1.13 1.94
N LYS A 88 -6.61 0.67 2.07
CA LYS A 88 -7.61 1.31 2.93
C LYS A 88 -7.42 0.79 4.36
N LEU A 89 -7.27 1.68 5.33
CA LEU A 89 -7.16 1.33 6.74
C LEU A 89 -8.54 1.04 7.33
N ALA A 90 -8.61 0.02 8.18
CA ALA A 90 -9.78 -0.24 9.01
C ALA A 90 -9.62 0.49 10.35
N LEU A 91 -10.35 1.59 10.51
CA LEU A 91 -10.32 2.44 11.70
C LEU A 91 -11.58 2.25 12.54
N GLY A 92 -11.53 2.48 13.86
CA GLY A 92 -12.62 2.18 14.82
C GLY A 92 -14.02 2.73 14.50
N GLN A 93 -14.12 3.67 13.57
CA GLN A 93 -15.37 4.22 13.04
C GLN A 93 -15.99 3.41 11.88
N ASP A 94 -15.21 2.52 11.27
CA ASP A 94 -15.59 1.69 10.14
C ASP A 94 -16.22 0.38 10.63
N LYS A 95 -17.55 0.32 10.57
CA LYS A 95 -18.34 -0.87 10.98
C LYS A 95 -18.48 -1.89 9.86
N GLU A 96 -18.20 -1.51 8.62
CA GLU A 96 -18.41 -2.34 7.43
C GLU A 96 -17.13 -3.08 7.03
N HIS A 97 -15.96 -2.46 7.28
CA HIS A 97 -14.66 -3.05 6.97
C HIS A 97 -13.83 -3.30 8.23
N SER A 98 -13.88 -4.54 8.71
CA SER A 98 -13.13 -4.97 9.90
C SER A 98 -11.63 -5.19 9.69
N LYS A 99 -11.12 -5.08 8.44
CA LYS A 99 -9.72 -5.34 8.09
C LYS A 99 -9.16 -4.32 7.10
N ASN A 100 -7.86 -4.05 7.20
CA ASN A 100 -7.17 -3.23 6.21
C ASN A 100 -7.15 -3.98 4.87
N SER A 101 -7.45 -3.31 3.78
CA SER A 101 -7.64 -3.97 2.49
C SER A 101 -6.83 -3.30 1.37
N ILE A 102 -6.22 -4.13 0.52
CA ILE A 102 -5.56 -3.64 -0.70
C ILE A 102 -6.62 -3.20 -1.70
N ILE A 103 -6.59 -1.92 -2.07
CA ILE A 103 -7.45 -1.32 -3.09
C ILE A 103 -6.90 -1.63 -4.49
N THR A 104 -5.60 -1.42 -4.68
CA THR A 104 -4.92 -1.61 -5.97
C THR A 104 -3.40 -1.69 -5.77
N MET A 105 -2.70 -2.07 -6.84
CA MET A 105 -1.25 -2.09 -6.92
C MET A 105 -0.77 -1.88 -8.35
N MET A 106 0.43 -1.33 -8.52
CA MET A 106 0.97 -1.00 -9.84
C MET A 106 2.49 -0.89 -9.81
N LYS A 107 3.11 -1.06 -10.98
CA LYS A 107 4.54 -0.78 -11.19
C LYS A 107 4.73 0.69 -11.53
N LEU A 108 5.75 1.31 -10.96
CA LEU A 108 6.06 2.72 -11.17
C LEU A 108 7.43 2.87 -11.85
N ASN A 109 7.44 3.54 -13.00
CA ASN A 109 8.68 4.08 -13.54
C ASN A 109 9.16 5.28 -12.69
N ASN A 110 10.39 5.74 -12.94
CA ASN A 110 11.00 6.84 -12.18
C ASN A 110 10.21 8.15 -12.24
N ARG A 111 9.54 8.44 -13.37
CA ARG A 111 8.71 9.65 -13.52
C ARG A 111 7.48 9.56 -12.61
N THR A 112 6.71 8.47 -12.69
CA THR A 112 5.49 8.29 -11.89
C THR A 112 5.81 8.15 -10.41
N TRP A 113 6.93 7.53 -10.06
CA TRP A 113 7.43 7.50 -8.68
C TRP A 113 7.62 8.91 -8.10
N LYS A 114 8.39 9.76 -8.79
CA LYS A 114 8.62 11.16 -8.38
C LYS A 114 7.31 11.96 -8.29
N GLN A 115 6.41 11.77 -9.24
CA GLN A 115 5.09 12.41 -9.21
C GLN A 115 4.24 11.95 -8.02
N THR A 116 4.31 10.67 -7.67
CA THR A 116 3.59 10.09 -6.53
C THR A 116 4.06 10.75 -5.23
N LEU A 117 5.38 10.82 -5.01
CA LEU A 117 5.97 11.47 -3.83
C LEU A 117 5.62 12.95 -3.71
N LYS A 118 5.50 13.66 -4.84
CA LYS A 118 5.24 15.10 -4.85
C LYS A 118 3.75 15.45 -4.69
N ASN A 119 2.85 14.65 -5.29
CA ASN A 119 1.48 15.10 -5.55
C ASN A 119 0.40 14.30 -4.80
N ARG A 120 0.73 13.13 -4.24
CA ARG A 120 -0.30 12.22 -3.67
C ARG A 120 -0.61 12.45 -2.20
N GLY A 121 0.13 13.29 -1.50
CA GLY A 121 -0.19 13.68 -0.14
C GLY A 121 1.04 13.72 0.77
N LYS A 122 0.81 13.61 2.07
CA LYS A 122 1.85 13.76 3.10
C LYS A 122 2.63 12.46 3.23
N ILE A 123 3.96 12.53 3.16
CA ILE A 123 4.83 11.41 3.53
C ILE A 123 4.82 11.29 5.06
N ILE A 124 4.36 10.14 5.56
CA ILE A 124 4.27 9.85 7.01
C ILE A 124 5.36 8.86 7.47
N TRP A 125 6.01 8.20 6.53
CA TRP A 125 7.15 7.33 6.79
C TRP A 125 8.17 7.43 5.66
N ASN A 126 9.46 7.43 6.01
CA ASN A 126 10.56 7.40 5.07
C ASN A 126 11.72 6.58 5.65
N ASN A 127 12.05 5.46 5.00
CA ASN A 127 13.13 4.56 5.40
C ASN A 127 14.51 4.99 4.88
N LYS A 128 14.62 6.07 4.08
CA LYS A 128 15.90 6.55 3.51
C LYS A 128 16.86 7.20 4.53
N LYS A 129 16.68 6.95 5.82
CA LYS A 129 17.61 7.33 6.89
C LYS A 129 18.36 6.11 7.43
N LYS A 130 19.07 5.39 6.57
CA LYS A 130 20.21 4.53 6.94
C LYS A 130 21.17 4.46 5.76
N ASN A 131 21.88 5.56 5.53
CA ASN A 131 23.22 5.64 4.94
C ASN A 131 23.72 7.07 5.17
#